data_AF-A0A4D7BXV9-F1
#
_entry.id   AF-A0A4D7BXV9-F1
#
_cell.length_a   1.000
_cell.length_b   1.000
_cell.length_c   1.000
_cell.angle_alpha   90.00
_cell.angle_beta   90.00
_cell.angle_gamma   90.00
#
_symmetry.space_group_name_H-M   'P 1'
#
loop_
_entity.id
_entity.type
_entity.pdbx_description
1 polymer ?
#
loop_
_entity_poly.entity_id
_entity_poly.type
_entity_poly.pdbx_seq_one_letter_code
_entity_poly.pdbx_strand_id
1 'polypeptide(L)'
;MRGVGIDLVAMSVNDLIVQGAEPLFFLDYFATGKLDPTMGADIVAGIAEGCRQAGCALIGGETAEMPGVYAAGDFDLAGFAVGAVERGQHLKRDAVKPGQVLLGLASSGVHSNGFSLVRRIMAAEGLSVASPAPFDPACTLGDALLTPTRIYVASLLPLIRAGHIKALAHITGGGLTENVPRVLPDGVAARIDAGTWSLPRYSPGHATRPGCRRRSWCARSTAASAWWWWWPQTKQLPSPRRCTRRARPSIASARLKKACRTSRNAGSAVRLASGAMRTCGMPRMPADPMRLGVLISGRGSNLQALMDAFAGDPTVRIACVLSDKADAPGLQRPRAAGIPVETFKRKDYPDRDAFEAAMDASLRRHDVTLVCLAGFMRILGARFIAGWPQAMINIHPSLLPSFKGLDTHARALEAGVRFHGCSVHFVTPELDDGPILAQAVVPVLDDDTADSLAARVLAEEHRLYPACVRALAQDGWRIQGRRVLGLAV
;
A
#
# COMPACT_ATOMS: atom_id res chain seq x y z
N MET A 1 -29.60 -3.26 -3.24
CA MET A 1 -28.15 -3.39 -3.50
C MET A 1 -27.55 -2.35 -4.46
N ARG A 2 -28.27 -1.78 -5.45
CA ARG A 2 -27.76 -0.88 -6.52
C ARG A 2 -26.50 -0.05 -6.27
N GLY A 3 -26.35 0.56 -5.09
CA GLY A 3 -25.15 1.33 -4.73
C GLY A 3 -23.84 0.59 -4.96
N VAL A 4 -23.75 -0.70 -4.59
CA VAL A 4 -22.51 -1.47 -4.70
C VAL A 4 -22.05 -1.68 -6.15
N GLY A 5 -22.98 -1.72 -7.12
CA GLY A 5 -22.65 -1.77 -8.54
C GLY A 5 -22.07 -0.45 -9.06
N ILE A 6 -22.55 0.68 -8.54
CA ILE A 6 -21.97 2.00 -8.83
C ILE A 6 -20.59 2.11 -8.19
N ASP A 7 -20.43 1.65 -6.94
CA ASP A 7 -19.14 1.59 -6.23
C ASP A 7 -18.08 0.76 -6.99
N LEU A 8 -18.48 -0.39 -7.54
CA LEU A 8 -17.63 -1.27 -8.34
C LEU A 8 -17.09 -0.56 -9.58
N VAL A 9 -17.97 0.08 -10.36
CA VAL A 9 -17.55 0.83 -11.55
C VAL A 9 -16.71 2.04 -11.17
N ALA A 10 -17.16 2.80 -10.16
CA ALA A 10 -16.53 4.05 -9.75
C ALA A 10 -15.06 3.87 -9.34
N MET A 11 -14.72 2.78 -8.66
CA MET A 11 -13.34 2.48 -8.27
C MET A 11 -12.43 2.34 -9.50
N SER A 12 -12.82 1.55 -10.50
CA SER A 12 -11.99 1.32 -11.69
C SER A 12 -11.95 2.54 -12.63
N VAL A 13 -13.08 3.20 -12.90
CA VAL A 13 -13.11 4.32 -13.88
C VAL A 13 -12.47 5.60 -13.34
N ASN A 14 -12.49 5.83 -12.02
CA ASN A 14 -11.79 6.96 -11.41
C ASN A 14 -10.26 6.79 -11.45
N ASP A 15 -9.75 5.55 -11.46
CA ASP A 15 -8.32 5.27 -11.65
C ASP A 15 -7.88 5.39 -13.12
N LEU A 16 -8.74 5.07 -14.10
CA LEU A 16 -8.47 5.30 -15.53
C LEU A 16 -8.23 6.79 -15.83
N ILE A 17 -9.12 7.68 -15.35
CA ILE A 17 -8.99 9.12 -15.58
C ILE A 17 -7.78 9.75 -14.88
N VAL A 18 -7.18 9.10 -13.87
CA VAL A 18 -5.93 9.58 -13.23
C VAL A 18 -4.76 9.61 -14.21
N GLN A 19 -4.74 8.71 -15.20
CA GLN A 19 -3.75 8.72 -16.30
C GLN A 19 -4.18 9.63 -17.47
N GLY A 20 -5.41 10.12 -17.46
CA GLY A 20 -6.03 10.85 -18.57
C GLY A 20 -6.80 10.00 -19.59
N ALA A 21 -7.09 8.73 -19.27
CA ALA A 21 -7.83 7.86 -20.16
C ALA A 21 -9.36 8.08 -20.08
N GLU A 22 -10.02 8.03 -21.23
CA GLU A 22 -11.47 7.91 -21.34
C GLU A 22 -11.88 6.45 -21.14
N PRO A 23 -12.75 6.11 -20.18
CA PRO A 23 -13.33 4.77 -20.06
C PRO A 23 -14.16 4.43 -21.30
N LEU A 24 -13.86 3.31 -21.95
CA LEU A 24 -14.56 2.83 -23.15
C LEU A 24 -15.60 1.77 -22.79
N PHE A 25 -15.18 0.74 -22.03
CA PHE A 25 -16.05 -0.36 -21.63
C PHE A 25 -15.69 -0.96 -20.27
N PHE A 26 -16.66 -1.69 -19.73
CA PHE A 26 -16.62 -2.38 -18.45
C PHE A 26 -17.05 -3.85 -18.61
N LEU A 27 -16.49 -4.72 -17.77
CA LEU A 27 -16.99 -6.07 -17.52
C LEU A 27 -17.00 -6.34 -16.02
N ASP A 28 -17.99 -7.10 -15.56
CA ASP A 28 -18.13 -7.53 -14.16
C ASP A 28 -18.00 -9.05 -13.98
N TYR A 29 -17.59 -9.46 -12.79
CA TYR A 29 -17.61 -10.85 -12.33
C TYR A 29 -18.25 -10.88 -10.95
N PHE A 30 -19.34 -11.63 -10.83
CA PHE A 30 -20.14 -11.77 -9.62
C PHE A 30 -20.10 -13.21 -9.14
N ALA A 31 -19.66 -13.43 -7.90
CA ALA A 31 -19.61 -14.76 -7.30
C ALA A 31 -20.32 -14.80 -5.95
N THR A 32 -21.05 -15.88 -5.67
CA THR A 32 -21.80 -16.02 -4.42
C THR A 32 -22.01 -17.50 -4.05
N GLY A 33 -22.37 -17.77 -2.78
CA GLY A 33 -22.66 -19.13 -2.32
C GLY A 33 -23.94 -19.71 -2.92
N LYS A 34 -24.93 -18.84 -3.21
CA LYS A 34 -26.16 -19.18 -3.93
C LYS A 34 -26.75 -17.91 -4.56
N LEU A 35 -27.15 -17.97 -5.82
CA LEU A 35 -27.72 -16.84 -6.54
C LEU A 35 -29.13 -16.49 -6.04
N ASP A 36 -29.31 -15.24 -5.61
CA ASP A 36 -30.61 -14.56 -5.61
C ASP A 36 -30.72 -13.71 -6.89
N PRO A 37 -31.59 -14.07 -7.86
CA PRO A 37 -31.79 -13.28 -9.07
C PRO A 37 -32.22 -11.83 -8.80
N THR A 38 -32.92 -11.58 -7.68
CA THR A 38 -33.37 -10.24 -7.27
C THR A 38 -32.18 -9.37 -6.89
N MET A 39 -31.31 -9.89 -6.01
CA MET A 39 -30.07 -9.23 -5.64
C MET A 39 -29.14 -9.04 -6.85
N GLY A 40 -28.96 -10.07 -7.69
CA GLY A 40 -28.13 -10.01 -8.88
C GLY A 40 -28.58 -8.93 -9.87
N ALA A 41 -29.87 -8.91 -10.22
CA ALA A 41 -30.44 -7.88 -11.11
C ALA A 41 -30.29 -6.48 -10.52
N ASP A 42 -30.42 -6.31 -9.19
CA ASP A 42 -30.26 -5.03 -8.53
C ASP A 42 -28.80 -4.56 -8.45
N ILE A 43 -27.83 -5.49 -8.38
CA ILE A 43 -26.39 -5.20 -8.52
C ILE A 43 -26.07 -4.78 -9.96
N VAL A 44 -26.46 -5.57 -10.96
CA VAL A 44 -26.20 -5.31 -12.39
C VAL A 44 -26.84 -3.99 -12.84
N ALA A 45 -28.04 -3.65 -12.35
CA ALA A 45 -28.64 -2.33 -12.58
C ALA A 45 -27.79 -1.18 -12.00
N GLY A 46 -27.10 -1.42 -10.88
CA GLY A 46 -26.11 -0.50 -10.32
C GLY A 46 -24.86 -0.35 -11.17
N ILE A 47 -24.34 -1.47 -11.71
CA ILE A 47 -23.17 -1.48 -12.60
C ILE A 47 -23.50 -0.73 -13.90
N ALA A 48 -24.67 -0.98 -14.50
CA ALA A 48 -25.14 -0.27 -15.68
C ALA A 48 -25.30 1.24 -15.44
N GLU A 49 -25.85 1.66 -14.29
CA GLU A 49 -25.93 3.06 -13.89
C GLU A 49 -24.54 3.69 -13.67
N GLY A 50 -23.60 2.95 -13.07
CA GLY A 50 -22.21 3.36 -12.94
C GLY A 50 -21.54 3.59 -14.31
N CYS A 51 -21.71 2.65 -15.23
CA CYS A 51 -21.19 2.76 -16.60
C CYS A 51 -21.79 3.97 -17.33
N ARG A 52 -23.10 4.20 -17.17
CA ARG A 52 -23.83 5.36 -17.73
C ARG A 52 -23.32 6.70 -17.15
N GLN A 53 -22.94 6.77 -15.88
CA GLN A 53 -22.32 7.94 -15.27
C GLN A 53 -20.86 8.14 -15.72
N ALA A 54 -20.14 7.05 -16.00
CA ALA A 54 -18.77 7.07 -16.50
C ALA A 54 -18.68 7.41 -18.00
N GLY A 55 -19.73 7.12 -18.78
CA GLY A 55 -19.75 7.27 -20.23
C GLY A 55 -19.23 6.05 -21.00
N CYS A 56 -19.12 4.89 -20.34
CA CYS A 56 -18.65 3.64 -20.96
C CYS A 56 -19.78 2.61 -21.15
N ALA A 57 -19.54 1.62 -22.00
CA ALA A 57 -20.46 0.51 -22.23
C ALA A 57 -20.18 -0.67 -21.28
N LEU A 58 -21.22 -1.25 -20.68
CA LEU A 58 -21.14 -2.58 -20.07
C LEU A 58 -21.27 -3.60 -21.20
N ILE A 59 -20.20 -4.35 -21.51
CA ILE A 59 -20.16 -5.21 -22.72
C ILE A 59 -20.29 -6.71 -22.44
N GLY A 60 -20.29 -7.11 -21.18
CA GLY A 60 -20.46 -8.49 -20.74
C GLY A 60 -20.06 -8.65 -19.28
N GLY A 61 -20.45 -9.75 -18.67
CA GLY A 61 -20.08 -10.12 -17.31
C GLY A 61 -20.28 -11.61 -17.09
N GLU A 62 -19.81 -12.12 -15.95
CA GLU A 62 -19.83 -13.54 -15.59
C GLU A 62 -20.43 -13.74 -14.19
N THR A 63 -21.16 -14.84 -13.98
CA THR A 63 -21.86 -15.13 -12.71
C THR A 63 -21.60 -16.56 -12.23
N ALA A 64 -20.94 -16.69 -11.07
CA ALA A 64 -20.52 -17.97 -10.51
C ALA A 64 -21.23 -18.31 -9.18
N GLU A 65 -21.93 -19.45 -9.14
CA GLU A 65 -22.42 -20.05 -7.90
C GLU A 65 -21.39 -21.02 -7.33
N MET A 66 -20.87 -20.71 -6.13
CA MET A 66 -19.74 -21.40 -5.49
C MET A 66 -20.06 -21.70 -4.00
N PRO A 67 -21.04 -22.57 -3.70
CA PRO A 67 -21.49 -22.89 -2.33
C PRO A 67 -20.41 -23.51 -1.43
N GLY A 68 -19.33 -24.05 -2.00
CA GLY A 68 -18.18 -24.56 -1.25
C GLY A 68 -17.13 -23.50 -0.89
N VAL A 69 -17.31 -22.25 -1.33
CA VAL A 69 -16.32 -21.15 -1.17
C VAL A 69 -16.90 -19.95 -0.43
N TYR A 70 -18.13 -19.55 -0.74
CA TYR A 70 -18.83 -18.44 -0.09
C TYR A 70 -19.93 -18.96 0.85
N ALA A 71 -20.08 -18.32 2.01
CA ALA A 71 -21.16 -18.64 2.95
C ALA A 71 -22.54 -18.19 2.41
N ALA A 72 -23.61 -18.67 3.02
CA ALA A 72 -24.97 -18.31 2.63
C ALA A 72 -25.24 -16.80 2.84
N GLY A 73 -25.47 -16.08 1.74
CA GLY A 73 -25.66 -14.63 1.73
C GLY A 73 -24.40 -13.81 1.46
N ASP A 74 -23.21 -14.43 1.49
CA ASP A 74 -21.97 -13.78 1.08
C ASP A 74 -21.84 -13.77 -0.46
N PHE A 75 -21.22 -12.71 -0.97
CA PHE A 75 -20.88 -12.55 -2.39
C PHE A 75 -19.65 -11.66 -2.55
N ASP A 76 -19.05 -11.73 -3.73
CA ASP A 76 -17.90 -10.92 -4.15
C ASP A 76 -18.15 -10.33 -5.55
N LEU A 77 -17.49 -9.21 -5.84
CA LEU A 77 -17.64 -8.44 -7.08
C LEU A 77 -16.27 -7.95 -7.55
N ALA A 78 -15.83 -8.45 -8.70
CA ALA A 78 -14.67 -7.93 -9.43
C ALA A 78 -15.13 -7.12 -10.64
N GLY A 79 -14.44 -6.00 -10.92
CA GLY A 79 -14.83 -5.04 -11.95
C GLY A 79 -13.65 -4.62 -12.82
N PHE A 80 -13.71 -4.98 -14.10
CA PHE A 80 -12.66 -4.73 -15.09
C PHE A 80 -13.07 -3.59 -16.02
N ALA A 81 -12.22 -2.57 -16.17
CA ALA A 81 -12.50 -1.40 -17.01
C ALA A 81 -11.35 -1.15 -17.98
N VAL A 82 -11.68 -0.89 -19.25
CA VAL A 82 -10.72 -0.49 -20.29
C VAL A 82 -10.98 0.96 -20.66
N GLY A 83 -9.92 1.75 -20.72
CA GLY A 83 -9.96 3.12 -21.21
C GLY A 83 -8.80 3.44 -22.14
N ALA A 84 -8.98 4.43 -23.01
CA ALA A 84 -8.00 4.86 -24.00
C ALA A 84 -7.52 6.30 -23.75
N VAL A 85 -6.25 6.56 -24.05
CA VAL A 85 -5.63 7.89 -24.05
C VAL A 85 -4.72 8.01 -25.27
N GLU A 86 -4.72 9.17 -25.92
CA GLU A 86 -3.86 9.43 -27.07
C GLU A 86 -2.37 9.40 -26.67
N ARG A 87 -1.52 8.90 -27.57
CA ARG A 87 -0.09 8.65 -27.32
C ARG A 87 0.62 9.96 -26.98
N GLY A 88 1.01 10.06 -25.71
CA GLY A 88 1.71 11.21 -25.16
C GLY A 88 0.83 12.28 -24.51
N GLN A 89 -0.50 12.16 -24.60
CA GLN A 89 -1.48 13.03 -23.90
C GLN A 89 -1.79 12.57 -22.47
N HIS A 90 -1.25 11.42 -22.03
CA HIS A 90 -1.37 10.97 -20.64
C HIS A 90 -0.81 11.98 -19.65
N LEU A 91 -1.36 12.02 -18.43
CA LEU A 91 -0.91 12.95 -17.38
C LEU A 91 0.47 12.53 -16.84
N LYS A 92 1.45 13.44 -16.93
CA LYS A 92 2.84 13.18 -16.55
C LYS A 92 3.21 13.91 -15.26
N ARG A 93 3.99 13.23 -14.39
CA ARG A 93 4.41 13.78 -13.09
C ARG A 93 5.30 15.02 -13.22
N ASP A 94 6.12 15.11 -14.27
CA ASP A 94 7.02 16.25 -14.56
C ASP A 94 6.29 17.55 -14.94
N ALA A 95 5.00 17.47 -15.30
CA ALA A 95 4.13 18.63 -15.49
C ALA A 95 3.80 19.35 -14.17
N VAL A 96 3.97 18.67 -13.02
CA VAL A 96 3.71 19.23 -11.69
C VAL A 96 4.93 19.99 -11.17
N LYS A 97 4.74 21.26 -10.77
CA LYS A 97 5.82 22.18 -10.41
C LYS A 97 5.49 22.97 -9.13
N PRO A 98 6.48 23.31 -8.27
CA PRO A 98 6.27 24.19 -7.13
C PRO A 98 5.58 25.50 -7.52
N GLY A 99 4.73 26.02 -6.62
CA GLY A 99 3.90 27.21 -6.89
C GLY A 99 2.55 26.92 -7.56
N GLN A 100 2.37 25.77 -8.22
CA GLN A 100 1.06 25.33 -8.68
C GLN A 100 0.10 25.09 -7.48
N VAL A 101 -1.20 25.12 -7.78
CA VAL A 101 -2.28 25.11 -6.80
C VAL A 101 -2.83 23.70 -6.62
N LEU A 102 -3.40 23.45 -5.44
CA LEU A 102 -4.23 22.30 -5.15
C LEU A 102 -5.56 22.83 -4.56
N LEU A 103 -6.64 22.84 -5.35
CA LEU A 103 -8.10 22.71 -4.89
C LEU A 103 -9.42 19.79 -3.90
N GLY A 104 -10.18 19.55 -2.79
CA GLY A 104 -11.02 18.36 -2.60
C GLY A 104 -12.26 18.43 -3.50
N LEU A 105 -12.25 17.78 -4.68
CA LEU A 105 -13.50 17.44 -5.38
C LEU A 105 -14.34 16.52 -4.48
N ALA A 106 -15.28 17.11 -3.75
CA ALA A 106 -15.89 16.48 -2.58
C ALA A 106 -16.39 15.05 -2.85
N SER A 107 -15.98 14.12 -1.98
CA SER A 107 -16.53 12.78 -1.87
C SER A 107 -18.02 12.81 -1.48
N SER A 108 -18.71 11.72 -1.78
CA SER A 108 -20.14 11.50 -1.46
C SER A 108 -20.33 10.83 -0.10
N GLY A 109 -19.36 10.02 0.32
CA GLY A 109 -19.39 9.21 1.54
C GLY A 109 -17.98 8.71 1.87
N VAL A 110 -17.91 7.64 2.66
CA VAL A 110 -16.63 6.92 2.90
C VAL A 110 -16.01 6.37 1.60
N HIS A 111 -16.81 6.24 0.54
CA HIS A 111 -16.49 5.52 -0.71
C HIS A 111 -16.19 4.04 -0.43
N SER A 112 -15.76 3.26 -1.41
CA SER A 112 -15.47 1.81 -1.28
C SER A 112 -14.26 1.47 -0.37
N ASN A 113 -13.90 2.34 0.58
CA ASN A 113 -12.67 2.30 1.37
C ASN A 113 -12.93 2.52 2.86
N GLY A 114 -12.09 1.94 3.72
CA GLY A 114 -12.13 2.19 5.16
C GLY A 114 -13.24 1.47 5.96
N PHE A 115 -14.16 0.74 5.31
CA PHE A 115 -15.27 0.02 5.98
C PHE A 115 -14.85 -0.88 7.15
N SER A 116 -13.67 -1.52 7.09
CA SER A 116 -13.14 -2.32 8.22
C SER A 116 -12.79 -1.50 9.46
N LEU A 117 -12.51 -0.20 9.33
CA LEU A 117 -12.40 0.73 10.46
C LEU A 117 -13.78 1.21 10.90
N VAL A 118 -14.67 1.53 9.95
CA VAL A 118 -16.06 1.95 10.24
C VAL A 118 -16.79 0.92 11.10
N ARG A 119 -16.75 -0.37 10.72
CA ARG A 119 -17.36 -1.47 11.49
C ARG A 119 -16.79 -1.58 12.91
N ARG A 120 -15.49 -1.33 13.10
CA ARG A 120 -14.85 -1.33 14.44
C ARG A 120 -15.30 -0.14 15.29
N ILE A 121 -15.46 1.04 14.70
CA ILE A 121 -16.00 2.23 15.39
C ILE A 121 -17.46 2.00 15.77
N MET A 122 -18.29 1.48 14.86
CA MET A 122 -19.69 1.13 15.13
C MET A 122 -19.81 0.16 16.31
N ALA A 123 -19.02 -0.92 16.32
CA ALA A 123 -19.01 -1.88 17.42
C ALA A 123 -18.54 -1.26 18.76
N ALA A 124 -17.56 -0.35 18.73
CA ALA A 124 -17.04 0.31 19.93
C ALA A 124 -17.99 1.37 20.53
N GLU A 125 -18.77 2.06 19.69
CA GLU A 125 -19.75 3.07 20.11
C GLU A 125 -21.18 2.49 20.27
N GLY A 126 -21.37 1.18 20.09
CA GLY A 126 -22.67 0.50 20.20
C GLY A 126 -23.67 0.83 19.09
N LEU A 127 -23.21 1.31 17.93
CA LEU A 127 -24.04 1.74 16.81
C LEU A 127 -24.34 0.59 15.84
N SER A 128 -25.57 0.51 15.36
CA SER A 128 -25.99 -0.41 14.29
C SER A 128 -26.20 0.35 12.97
N VAL A 129 -26.44 -0.38 11.88
CA VAL A 129 -26.83 0.25 10.60
C VAL A 129 -28.18 0.97 10.69
N ALA A 130 -29.05 0.58 11.62
CA ALA A 130 -30.36 1.21 11.85
C ALA A 130 -30.31 2.39 12.85
N SER A 131 -29.18 2.63 13.51
CA SER A 131 -28.99 3.84 14.32
C SER A 131 -29.09 5.10 13.44
N PRO A 132 -29.68 6.21 13.90
CA PRO A 132 -29.62 7.48 13.18
C PRO A 132 -28.17 7.90 12.93
N ALA A 133 -27.86 8.44 11.75
CA ALA A 133 -26.50 8.86 11.44
C ALA A 133 -26.10 10.05 12.38
N PRO A 134 -25.02 9.95 13.19
CA PRO A 134 -24.67 10.98 14.20
C PRO A 134 -24.35 12.39 13.67
N PHE A 135 -24.39 12.57 12.35
CA PHE A 135 -23.99 13.74 11.60
C PHE A 135 -25.03 14.19 10.56
N ASP A 136 -26.08 13.39 10.36
CA ASP A 136 -27.28 13.71 9.58
C ASP A 136 -28.49 12.91 10.11
N PRO A 137 -29.21 13.42 11.13
CA PRO A 137 -30.32 12.70 11.76
C PRO A 137 -31.52 12.40 10.84
N ALA A 138 -31.52 12.85 9.59
CA ALA A 138 -32.56 12.57 8.61
C ALA A 138 -32.42 11.20 7.91
N CYS A 139 -31.32 10.47 8.13
CA CYS A 139 -31.11 9.12 7.57
C CYS A 139 -30.48 8.16 8.59
N THR A 140 -30.49 6.86 8.27
CA THR A 140 -29.79 5.87 9.07
C THR A 140 -28.29 5.90 8.79
N LEU A 141 -27.50 5.41 9.75
CA LEU A 141 -26.07 5.22 9.59
C LEU A 141 -25.76 4.25 8.44
N GLY A 142 -26.64 3.28 8.18
CA GLY A 142 -26.59 2.41 7.00
C GLY A 142 -26.68 3.20 5.68
N ASP A 143 -27.72 4.03 5.51
CA ASP A 143 -27.91 4.83 4.29
C ASP A 143 -26.73 5.78 4.02
N ALA A 144 -26.24 6.43 5.08
CA ALA A 144 -25.12 7.36 5.00
C ALA A 144 -23.77 6.67 4.66
N LEU A 145 -23.59 5.42 5.08
CA LEU A 145 -22.40 4.63 4.77
C LEU A 145 -22.48 3.93 3.40
N LEU A 146 -23.68 3.54 2.96
CA LEU A 146 -23.96 2.94 1.66
C LEU A 146 -24.26 3.98 0.56
N THR A 147 -23.98 5.26 0.84
CA THR A 147 -24.04 6.35 -0.15
C THR A 147 -22.94 6.13 -1.22
N PRO A 148 -23.29 5.88 -2.50
CA PRO A 148 -22.33 5.35 -3.47
C PRO A 148 -21.16 6.28 -3.79
N THR A 149 -20.03 5.68 -4.18
CA THR A 149 -18.82 6.37 -4.62
C THR A 149 -19.09 7.25 -5.83
N ARG A 150 -18.62 8.51 -5.75
CA ARG A 150 -18.81 9.50 -6.80
C ARG A 150 -17.92 9.20 -7.99
N ILE A 151 -18.54 9.07 -9.17
CA ILE A 151 -17.85 8.98 -10.46
C ILE A 151 -17.50 10.40 -10.92
N TYR A 152 -16.22 10.64 -11.22
CA TYR A 152 -15.73 11.98 -11.59
C TYR A 152 -15.49 12.17 -13.10
N VAL A 153 -15.64 11.11 -13.91
CA VAL A 153 -15.24 11.06 -15.33
C VAL A 153 -15.80 12.25 -16.12
N ALA A 154 -17.12 12.43 -16.16
CA ALA A 154 -17.77 13.52 -16.88
C ALA A 154 -17.38 14.93 -16.40
N SER A 155 -16.93 15.07 -15.14
CA SER A 155 -16.48 16.36 -14.57
C SER A 155 -15.02 16.68 -14.88
N LEU A 156 -14.18 15.65 -15.09
CA LEU A 156 -12.72 15.80 -15.22
C LEU A 156 -12.22 15.62 -16.65
N LEU A 157 -12.75 14.64 -17.40
CA LEU A 157 -12.24 14.28 -18.72
C LEU A 157 -12.20 15.44 -19.74
N PRO A 158 -13.20 16.34 -19.82
CA PRO A 158 -13.11 17.52 -20.68
C PRO A 158 -11.95 18.45 -20.30
N LEU A 159 -11.64 18.55 -19.00
CA LEU A 159 -10.58 19.41 -18.46
C LEU A 159 -9.18 18.78 -18.60
N ILE A 160 -9.12 17.44 -18.72
CA ILE A 160 -7.92 16.70 -19.14
C ILE A 160 -7.63 17.00 -20.60
N ARG A 161 -8.64 16.83 -21.48
CA ARG A 161 -8.55 17.09 -22.92
C ARG A 161 -8.18 18.55 -23.24
N ALA A 162 -8.66 19.51 -22.47
CA ALA A 162 -8.27 20.92 -22.58
C ALA A 162 -6.81 21.22 -22.12
N GLY A 163 -6.03 20.21 -21.73
CA GLY A 163 -4.66 20.36 -21.25
C GLY A 163 -4.56 21.18 -19.96
N HIS A 164 -5.66 21.40 -19.24
CA HIS A 164 -5.69 22.23 -18.05
C HIS A 164 -5.13 21.47 -16.82
N ILE A 165 -5.43 20.17 -16.69
CA ILE A 165 -4.89 19.30 -15.62
C ILE A 165 -3.36 19.19 -15.77
N LYS A 166 -2.64 18.97 -14.65
CA LYS A 166 -1.23 18.53 -14.65
C LYS A 166 -1.06 17.15 -14.03
N ALA A 167 -1.77 16.85 -12.95
CA ALA A 167 -1.94 15.52 -12.39
C ALA A 167 -3.29 15.41 -11.67
N LEU A 168 -3.78 14.18 -11.51
CA LEU A 168 -4.90 13.81 -10.64
C LEU A 168 -4.42 12.76 -9.63
N ALA A 169 -5.08 12.66 -8.49
CA ALA A 169 -4.94 11.52 -7.59
C ALA A 169 -6.33 11.08 -7.14
N HIS A 170 -6.74 9.87 -7.50
CA HIS A 170 -7.90 9.23 -6.90
C HIS A 170 -7.51 8.79 -5.48
N ILE A 171 -8.37 9.06 -4.50
CA ILE A 171 -8.00 8.97 -3.09
C ILE A 171 -8.78 7.83 -2.44
N THR A 172 -8.14 6.67 -2.40
CA THR A 172 -8.68 5.39 -1.94
C THR A 172 -7.97 4.96 -0.65
N GLY A 173 -7.56 3.69 -0.52
CA GLY A 173 -6.76 3.19 0.60
C GLY A 173 -5.50 4.04 0.85
N GLY A 174 -5.16 4.26 2.12
CA GLY A 174 -4.05 5.13 2.52
C GLY A 174 -4.32 6.64 2.46
N GLY A 175 -5.49 7.04 1.95
CA GLY A 175 -6.00 8.41 1.99
C GLY A 175 -5.08 9.42 1.28
N LEU A 176 -5.09 10.67 1.76
CA LEU A 176 -4.27 11.76 1.23
C LEU A 176 -2.76 11.46 1.33
N THR A 177 -2.35 10.80 2.41
CA THR A 177 -0.94 10.52 2.74
C THR A 177 -0.26 9.58 1.76
N GLU A 178 -0.99 8.63 1.17
CA GLU A 178 -0.41 7.69 0.22
C GLU A 178 -0.72 8.01 -1.23
N ASN A 179 -1.90 8.56 -1.53
CA ASN A 179 -2.32 8.72 -2.93
C ASN A 179 -1.79 10.01 -3.59
N VAL A 180 -1.70 11.12 -2.86
CA VAL A 180 -1.18 12.37 -3.43
C VAL A 180 0.31 12.26 -3.83
N PRO A 181 1.21 11.66 -3.03
CA PRO A 181 2.61 11.49 -3.45
C PRO A 181 2.81 10.63 -4.70
N ARG A 182 1.88 9.70 -5.02
CA ARG A 182 1.97 8.81 -6.20
C ARG A 182 1.99 9.56 -7.53
N VAL A 183 1.62 10.84 -7.57
CA VAL A 183 1.57 11.64 -8.81
C VAL A 183 2.43 12.90 -8.77
N LEU A 184 3.20 13.11 -7.69
CA LEU A 184 4.22 14.15 -7.63
C LEU A 184 5.56 13.65 -8.21
N PRO A 185 6.38 14.53 -8.79
CA PRO A 185 7.76 14.23 -9.15
C PRO A 185 8.70 14.36 -7.95
N ASP A 186 9.87 13.73 -8.03
CA ASP A 186 10.87 13.73 -6.98
C ASP A 186 11.28 15.16 -6.57
N GLY A 187 11.29 15.45 -5.25
CA GLY A 187 11.60 16.76 -4.68
C GLY A 187 10.44 17.78 -4.58
N VAL A 188 9.23 17.43 -5.06
CA VAL A 188 8.01 18.24 -4.90
C VAL A 188 7.11 17.65 -3.82
N ALA A 189 6.54 18.51 -2.96
CA ALA A 189 5.66 18.08 -1.87
C ALA A 189 4.36 18.89 -1.81
N ALA A 190 3.23 18.19 -1.72
CA ALA A 190 1.92 18.79 -1.48
C ALA A 190 1.79 19.30 -0.03
N ARG A 191 1.58 20.61 0.14
CA ARG A 191 1.21 21.20 1.43
C ARG A 191 -0.29 21.42 1.46
N ILE A 192 -1.01 20.55 2.15
CA ILE A 192 -2.47 20.54 2.23
C ILE A 192 -2.91 21.14 3.57
N ASP A 193 -3.85 22.07 3.55
CA ASP A 193 -4.40 22.70 4.76
C ASP A 193 -5.83 22.23 5.00
N ALA A 194 -5.98 21.30 5.95
CA ALA A 194 -7.25 20.69 6.32
C ALA A 194 -8.24 21.65 7.04
N GLY A 195 -7.86 22.91 7.28
CA GLY A 195 -8.79 23.97 7.70
C GLY A 195 -9.51 24.65 6.55
N THR A 196 -9.11 24.41 5.28
CA THR A 196 -9.62 25.17 4.12
C THR A 196 -10.92 24.64 3.51
N TRP A 197 -11.41 23.47 3.93
CA TRP A 197 -12.72 22.93 3.53
C TRP A 197 -13.48 22.36 4.74
N SER A 198 -14.81 22.37 4.67
CA SER A 198 -15.64 21.64 5.62
C SER A 198 -15.40 20.14 5.47
N LEU A 199 -14.94 19.46 6.52
CA LEU A 199 -14.86 18.00 6.52
C LEU A 199 -16.24 17.40 6.19
N PRO A 200 -16.32 16.34 5.36
CA PRO A 200 -17.57 15.64 5.12
C PRO A 200 -18.20 15.17 6.43
N ARG A 201 -19.54 15.23 6.53
CA ARG A 201 -20.31 15.07 7.78
C ARG A 201 -19.95 13.81 8.58
N TYR A 202 -19.70 12.69 7.90
CA TYR A 202 -19.30 11.40 8.50
C TYR A 202 -17.88 11.36 9.09
N SER A 203 -17.09 12.45 8.99
CA SER A 203 -15.78 12.53 9.64
C SER A 203 -15.96 12.70 11.16
N PRO A 204 -15.28 11.90 12.02
CA PRO A 204 -15.48 11.94 13.49
C PRO A 204 -14.99 13.22 14.19
N GLY A 205 -14.75 14.31 13.45
CA GLY A 205 -14.40 15.63 13.97
C GLY A 205 -15.58 16.48 14.50
N HIS A 206 -16.80 15.93 14.55
CA HIS A 206 -17.96 16.58 15.19
C HIS A 206 -18.29 15.99 16.58
N ALA A 207 -17.81 14.79 16.90
CA ALA A 207 -17.92 14.19 18.23
C ALA A 207 -16.75 14.65 19.15
N THR A 208 -16.63 15.95 19.41
CA THR A 208 -15.55 16.50 20.26
C THR A 208 -15.79 16.26 21.75
N ARG A 209 -15.73 14.99 22.18
CA ARG A 209 -15.53 14.64 23.59
C ARG A 209 -14.18 15.21 24.06
N PRO A 210 -14.11 15.95 25.19
CA PRO A 210 -12.87 16.53 25.67
C PRO A 210 -11.90 15.45 26.14
N GLY A 211 -10.93 15.11 25.30
CA GLY A 211 -9.91 14.08 25.58
C GLY A 211 -9.20 13.52 24.36
N CYS A 212 -9.88 13.44 23.19
CA CYS A 212 -9.34 12.80 22.00
C CYS A 212 -8.23 13.61 21.28
N ARG A 213 -7.01 13.59 21.83
CA ARG A 213 -5.84 14.29 21.27
C ARG A 213 -5.20 13.52 20.09
N ARG A 214 -5.72 13.69 18.86
CA ARG A 214 -4.94 13.77 17.60
C ARG A 214 -5.84 13.89 16.34
N ARG A 215 -5.80 15.05 15.68
CA ARG A 215 -6.44 15.26 14.35
C ARG A 215 -5.79 14.45 13.20
N SER A 216 -4.67 13.76 13.44
CA SER A 216 -3.86 13.04 12.44
C SER A 216 -4.39 11.68 11.98
N TRP A 217 -5.58 11.26 12.45
CA TRP A 217 -6.14 9.93 12.15
C TRP A 217 -7.11 9.97 10.96
N CYS A 218 -8.03 10.94 10.88
CA CYS A 218 -8.99 11.05 9.77
C CYS A 218 -8.31 11.06 8.38
N ALA A 219 -7.19 11.78 8.25
CA ALA A 219 -6.48 11.95 6.98
C ALA A 219 -5.92 10.64 6.35
N ARG A 220 -5.90 9.53 7.10
CA ARG A 220 -5.42 8.21 6.63
C ARG A 220 -6.52 7.28 6.14
N SER A 221 -7.77 7.53 6.53
CA SER A 221 -8.87 6.56 6.42
C SER A 221 -10.17 7.10 5.81
N THR A 222 -10.23 8.38 5.41
CA THR A 222 -11.35 8.95 4.63
C THR A 222 -10.87 9.52 3.30
N ALA A 223 -11.60 9.25 2.22
CA ALA A 223 -11.35 9.81 0.89
C ALA A 223 -11.56 11.34 0.88
N ALA A 224 -10.49 12.10 0.70
CA ALA A 224 -10.48 13.56 0.53
C ALA A 224 -9.48 13.94 -0.58
N SER A 225 -9.87 14.80 -1.53
CA SER A 225 -9.65 14.57 -2.97
C SER A 225 -8.61 15.47 -3.70
N ALA A 226 -8.54 15.37 -5.04
CA ALA A 226 -7.55 16.06 -5.91
C ALA A 226 -8.16 17.07 -6.94
N TRP A 227 -7.29 17.88 -7.58
CA TRP A 227 -7.47 19.34 -7.52
C TRP A 227 -6.88 20.24 -8.66
N TRP A 228 -6.99 21.57 -8.51
CA TRP A 228 -6.88 22.65 -9.54
C TRP A 228 -6.06 23.91 -9.09
N TRP A 229 -5.87 25.10 -9.74
CA TRP A 229 -6.08 25.78 -11.07
C TRP A 229 -5.00 26.93 -11.27
N TRP A 230 -4.95 27.74 -12.36
CA TRP A 230 -3.95 28.85 -12.56
C TRP A 230 -4.36 30.03 -13.49
N TRP A 231 -3.72 31.23 -13.39
CA TRP A 231 -3.80 32.33 -14.39
C TRP A 231 -2.54 33.27 -14.37
N PRO A 232 -2.06 33.83 -15.52
CA PRO A 232 -0.91 34.76 -15.62
C PRO A 232 -1.23 36.29 -15.71
N GLN A 233 -0.17 37.10 -15.67
CA GLN A 233 -0.12 38.57 -15.47
C GLN A 233 -1.00 39.49 -16.36
N THR A 234 -1.44 40.60 -15.73
CA THR A 234 -1.62 41.98 -16.26
C THR A 234 -2.50 42.28 -17.49
N LYS A 235 -3.75 42.71 -17.26
CA LYS A 235 -4.25 44.10 -17.47
C LYS A 235 -5.72 44.23 -16.99
N GLN A 236 -6.35 45.39 -17.17
CA GLN A 236 -7.61 45.82 -16.51
C GLN A 236 -8.90 45.14 -17.01
N LEU A 237 -9.94 45.16 -16.16
CA LEU A 237 -11.29 44.63 -16.40
C LEU A 237 -12.32 45.72 -16.71
N PRO A 238 -13.17 45.56 -17.73
CA PRO A 238 -14.54 46.06 -17.76
C PRO A 238 -15.49 45.10 -17.01
N SER A 239 -16.62 45.59 -16.47
CA SER A 239 -17.51 44.76 -15.63
C SER A 239 -18.76 44.23 -16.37
N PRO A 240 -19.16 42.96 -16.14
CA PRO A 240 -20.45 42.42 -16.59
C PRO A 240 -21.53 42.54 -15.49
N ARG A 241 -22.76 42.87 -15.88
CA ARG A 241 -23.97 42.80 -15.03
C ARG A 241 -24.91 41.66 -15.48
N ARG A 242 -25.56 41.04 -14.48
CA ARG A 242 -26.74 40.15 -14.53
C ARG A 242 -26.61 38.69 -15.03
N CYS A 243 -27.46 37.86 -14.40
CA CYS A 243 -27.90 36.50 -14.75
C CYS A 243 -26.85 35.36 -14.70
N THR A 244 -27.07 34.21 -14.06
CA THR A 244 -28.23 33.76 -13.25
C THR A 244 -27.83 32.73 -12.17
N ARG A 245 -28.69 32.47 -11.18
CA ARG A 245 -28.44 31.57 -10.03
C ARG A 245 -28.37 30.09 -10.44
N ARG A 246 -27.30 29.38 -10.05
CA ARG A 246 -27.31 27.97 -9.55
C ARG A 246 -25.98 27.63 -8.84
N ALA A 247 -26.03 26.65 -7.94
CA ALA A 247 -24.94 26.02 -7.17
C ALA A 247 -23.65 26.83 -6.87
N ARG A 248 -23.40 27.16 -5.60
CA ARG A 248 -22.07 27.60 -5.12
C ARG A 248 -21.22 26.38 -4.70
N PRO A 249 -20.10 26.04 -5.38
CA PRO A 249 -19.10 25.16 -4.81
C PRO A 249 -18.27 25.89 -3.75
N SER A 250 -17.96 25.24 -2.63
CA SER A 250 -17.02 25.75 -1.63
C SER A 250 -15.58 25.51 -2.10
N ILE A 251 -14.91 26.56 -2.57
CA ILE A 251 -13.54 26.47 -3.11
C ILE A 251 -12.52 26.61 -1.98
N ALA A 252 -11.64 25.61 -1.85
CA ALA A 252 -10.54 25.55 -0.88
C ALA A 252 -9.21 25.64 -1.64
N SER A 253 -8.22 26.42 -1.19
CA SER A 253 -6.97 26.62 -1.96
C SER A 253 -5.67 26.43 -1.18
N ALA A 254 -4.75 25.67 -1.76
CA ALA A 254 -3.41 25.43 -1.25
C ALA A 254 -2.33 25.59 -2.33
N ARG A 255 -1.08 25.87 -1.94
CA ARG A 255 0.07 26.07 -2.86
C ARG A 255 1.18 25.06 -2.62
N LEU A 256 1.69 24.45 -3.68
CA LEU A 256 2.89 23.60 -3.71
C LEU A 256 4.15 24.41 -3.34
N LYS A 257 5.09 23.80 -2.61
CA LYS A 257 6.39 24.39 -2.24
C LYS A 257 7.56 23.49 -2.69
N LYS A 258 8.73 24.09 -2.90
CA LYS A 258 10.00 23.36 -3.02
C LYS A 258 10.34 22.73 -1.66
N ALA A 259 10.73 21.46 -1.63
CA ALA A 259 11.12 20.80 -0.38
C ALA A 259 12.42 21.43 0.18
N CYS A 260 12.39 21.90 1.43
CA CYS A 260 13.56 22.49 2.09
C CYS A 260 14.11 21.53 3.17
N ARG A 261 15.33 21.04 2.99
CA ARG A 261 16.06 20.27 4.00
C ARG A 261 16.78 21.20 4.98
N THR A 262 16.08 21.71 5.99
CA THR A 262 16.72 22.32 7.17
C THR A 262 15.89 22.09 8.44
N SER A 263 16.38 21.22 9.32
CA SER A 263 16.04 21.21 10.74
C SER A 263 17.33 21.36 11.56
N ARG A 264 17.58 22.57 12.06
CA ARG A 264 18.49 22.84 13.18
C ARG A 264 18.20 24.23 13.77
N ASN A 265 18.58 24.42 15.03
CA ASN A 265 18.09 25.51 15.86
C ASN A 265 18.67 26.88 15.49
N ALA A 266 17.99 27.94 15.93
CA ALA A 266 18.56 29.28 15.94
C ALA A 266 19.73 29.35 16.95
N GLY A 267 20.82 30.04 16.57
CA GLY A 267 22.00 30.26 17.41
C GLY A 267 23.05 31.09 16.66
N SER A 268 23.33 32.27 17.19
CA SER A 268 24.49 33.18 16.95
C SER A 268 25.36 33.02 15.69
N ALA A 269 25.48 34.12 14.94
CA ALA A 269 26.28 34.25 13.72
C ALA A 269 27.79 33.91 13.87
N VAL A 270 28.35 33.33 12.80
CA VAL A 270 29.80 33.28 12.51
C VAL A 270 30.02 33.70 11.05
N ARG A 271 31.14 34.35 10.75
CA ARG A 271 31.45 34.93 9.43
C ARG A 271 31.77 33.87 8.38
N LEU A 272 31.48 34.19 7.11
CA LEU A 272 32.05 33.49 5.96
C LEU A 272 33.57 33.77 5.87
N ALA A 273 34.36 32.73 5.63
CA ALA A 273 35.76 32.83 5.23
C ALA A 273 36.00 31.86 4.07
N SER A 274 36.62 32.34 3.00
CA SER A 274 36.95 31.55 1.81
C SER A 274 38.28 30.80 2.00
N GLY A 275 38.27 29.48 1.83
CA GLY A 275 39.48 28.66 1.78
C GLY A 275 39.37 27.63 0.65
N ALA A 276 40.44 27.47 -0.14
CA ALA A 276 40.44 26.61 -1.33
C ALA A 276 41.66 25.68 -1.38
N MET A 277 41.42 24.38 -1.18
CA MET A 277 42.27 23.24 -1.57
C MET A 277 41.31 22.05 -1.78
N ARG A 278 41.27 21.42 -2.96
CA ARG A 278 42.21 20.40 -3.51
C ARG A 278 42.17 19.06 -2.77
N THR A 279 41.75 18.03 -3.51
CA THR A 279 42.18 16.62 -3.46
C THR A 279 42.18 15.88 -2.10
N CYS A 280 41.26 14.94 -1.92
CA CYS A 280 41.57 13.51 -2.12
C CYS A 280 40.28 12.68 -2.28
N GLY A 281 40.36 11.52 -2.94
CA GLY A 281 39.26 10.56 -3.00
C GLY A 281 39.34 9.58 -1.83
N MET A 282 38.31 9.54 -0.98
CA MET A 282 38.12 8.53 0.07
C MET A 282 36.71 7.97 -0.09
N PRO A 283 36.51 6.64 -0.25
CA PRO A 283 35.19 6.04 -0.21
C PRO A 283 34.61 6.26 1.20
N ARG A 284 33.40 6.83 1.25
CA ARG A 284 32.73 7.14 2.52
C ARG A 284 32.17 5.85 3.10
N MET A 285 32.84 5.29 4.10
CA MET A 285 32.31 4.19 4.91
C MET A 285 30.87 4.52 5.38
N PRO A 286 29.93 3.56 5.33
CA PRO A 286 28.60 3.73 5.90
C PRO A 286 28.65 4.06 7.40
N ALA A 287 27.65 4.80 7.88
CA ALA A 287 27.51 5.11 9.30
C ALA A 287 26.68 4.02 9.99
N ASP A 288 27.35 3.28 10.88
CA ASP A 288 26.90 2.07 11.58
C ASP A 288 26.53 0.87 10.68
N PRO A 289 26.82 -0.38 11.11
CA PRO A 289 26.46 -1.58 10.36
C PRO A 289 24.95 -1.82 10.38
N MET A 290 24.40 -2.38 9.29
CA MET A 290 23.02 -2.84 9.24
C MET A 290 22.81 -3.98 10.27
N ARG A 291 21.79 -3.84 11.13
CA ARG A 291 21.51 -4.77 12.23
C ARG A 291 20.34 -5.67 11.89
N LEU A 292 20.61 -6.96 11.74
CA LEU A 292 19.60 -7.96 11.38
C LEU A 292 18.92 -8.55 12.61
N GLY A 293 17.59 -8.65 12.57
CA GLY A 293 16.81 -9.51 13.45
C GLY A 293 16.28 -10.70 12.64
N VAL A 294 16.80 -11.90 12.87
CA VAL A 294 16.46 -13.09 12.05
C VAL A 294 15.40 -13.92 12.77
N LEU A 295 14.29 -14.21 12.09
CA LEU A 295 13.16 -14.99 12.63
C LEU A 295 13.15 -16.40 12.01
N ILE A 296 13.09 -17.44 12.84
CA ILE A 296 13.08 -18.85 12.40
C ILE A 296 12.03 -19.71 13.12
N SER A 297 11.62 -20.82 12.52
CA SER A 297 10.69 -21.80 13.12
C SER A 297 11.14 -23.27 12.99
N GLY A 298 12.42 -23.53 12.70
CA GLY A 298 12.89 -24.88 12.35
C GLY A 298 14.42 -25.06 12.33
N ARG A 299 14.92 -25.75 11.30
CA ARG A 299 16.35 -26.14 11.17
C ARG A 299 17.33 -24.96 11.03
N GLY A 300 16.84 -23.79 10.60
CA GLY A 300 17.64 -22.56 10.51
C GLY A 300 18.77 -22.62 9.48
N SER A 301 18.58 -23.30 8.35
CA SER A 301 19.58 -23.38 7.27
C SER A 301 19.81 -22.01 6.60
N ASN A 302 18.74 -21.27 6.30
CA ASN A 302 18.84 -19.87 5.84
C ASN A 302 19.46 -18.94 6.89
N LEU A 303 19.30 -19.20 8.19
CA LEU A 303 20.02 -18.48 9.24
C LEU A 303 21.52 -18.83 9.23
N GLN A 304 21.89 -20.11 9.03
CA GLN A 304 23.29 -20.52 8.90
C GLN A 304 23.95 -19.81 7.70
N ALA A 305 23.29 -19.80 6.54
CA ALA A 305 23.79 -19.08 5.36
C ALA A 305 23.99 -17.57 5.61
N LEU A 306 23.09 -16.91 6.35
CA LEU A 306 23.27 -15.52 6.77
C LEU A 306 24.41 -15.35 7.80
N MET A 307 24.59 -16.30 8.73
CA MET A 307 25.69 -16.26 9.70
C MET A 307 27.05 -16.41 9.01
N ASP A 308 27.19 -17.36 8.08
CA ASP A 308 28.44 -17.62 7.37
C ASP A 308 28.78 -16.48 6.41
N ALA A 309 27.79 -15.97 5.65
CA ALA A 309 27.99 -14.92 4.67
C ALA A 309 28.31 -13.54 5.27
N PHE A 310 28.08 -13.34 6.58
CA PHE A 310 28.38 -12.10 7.31
C PHE A 310 29.36 -12.31 8.48
N ALA A 311 30.06 -13.44 8.53
CA ALA A 311 31.06 -13.72 9.56
C ALA A 311 32.26 -12.77 9.42
N GLY A 312 32.31 -11.72 10.25
CA GLY A 312 33.32 -10.66 10.19
C GLY A 312 33.05 -9.55 9.17
N ASP A 313 31.87 -9.50 8.55
CA ASP A 313 31.49 -8.42 7.64
C ASP A 313 31.24 -7.10 8.43
N PRO A 314 31.93 -5.99 8.12
CA PRO A 314 31.79 -4.74 8.87
C PRO A 314 30.53 -3.94 8.47
N THR A 315 29.79 -4.37 7.44
CA THR A 315 28.60 -3.66 6.93
C THR A 315 27.27 -4.23 7.43
N VAL A 316 27.27 -5.51 7.84
CA VAL A 316 26.06 -6.24 8.27
C VAL A 316 26.37 -7.07 9.51
N ARG A 317 25.53 -6.94 10.55
CA ARG A 317 25.64 -7.71 11.79
C ARG A 317 24.29 -8.34 12.17
N ILE A 318 24.26 -9.64 12.46
CA ILE A 318 23.11 -10.25 13.15
C ILE A 318 23.10 -9.76 14.60
N ALA A 319 22.04 -9.01 14.96
CA ALA A 319 21.88 -8.41 16.27
C ALA A 319 21.09 -9.33 17.22
N CYS A 320 20.10 -10.07 16.72
CA CYS A 320 19.41 -11.12 17.45
C CYS A 320 18.78 -12.17 16.53
N VAL A 321 18.47 -13.35 17.10
CA VAL A 321 17.66 -14.39 16.46
C VAL A 321 16.43 -14.66 17.31
N LEU A 322 15.25 -14.55 16.72
CA LEU A 322 13.97 -14.84 17.38
C LEU A 322 13.37 -16.15 16.83
N SER A 323 12.62 -16.88 17.65
CA SER A 323 11.89 -18.08 17.21
C SER A 323 10.55 -18.25 17.93
N ASP A 324 9.56 -18.81 17.23
CA ASP A 324 8.27 -19.20 17.82
C ASP A 324 8.33 -20.54 18.58
N LYS A 325 9.45 -21.26 18.44
CA LYS A 325 9.71 -22.58 19.06
C LYS A 325 11.04 -22.54 19.82
N ALA A 326 11.01 -22.82 21.13
CA ALA A 326 12.19 -22.74 21.98
C ALA A 326 13.22 -23.88 21.74
N ASP A 327 12.72 -24.97 21.18
CA ASP A 327 13.34 -26.23 20.80
C ASP A 327 13.80 -26.27 19.34
N ALA A 328 13.60 -25.19 18.56
CA ALA A 328 14.01 -25.14 17.15
C ALA A 328 15.53 -25.44 16.98
N PRO A 329 15.93 -26.48 16.21
CA PRO A 329 17.33 -26.88 16.09
C PRO A 329 18.27 -25.78 15.59
N GLY A 330 17.75 -24.84 14.78
CA GLY A 330 18.50 -23.68 14.28
C GLY A 330 19.03 -22.75 15.38
N LEU A 331 18.53 -22.83 16.61
CA LEU A 331 18.91 -21.95 17.73
C LEU A 331 20.25 -22.32 18.39
N GLN A 332 20.81 -23.50 18.12
CA GLN A 332 22.09 -23.92 18.72
C GLN A 332 23.27 -23.09 18.19
N ARG A 333 23.29 -22.82 16.88
CA ARG A 333 24.33 -22.05 16.17
C ARG A 333 24.48 -20.60 16.66
N PRO A 334 23.44 -19.75 16.68
CA PRO A 334 23.56 -18.38 17.18
C PRO A 334 23.96 -18.32 18.66
N ARG A 335 23.48 -19.25 19.50
CA ARG A 335 23.92 -19.37 20.90
C ARG A 335 25.43 -19.63 21.01
N ALA A 336 25.96 -20.57 20.22
CA ALA A 336 27.40 -20.86 20.18
C ALA A 336 28.23 -19.68 19.63
N ALA A 337 27.66 -18.89 18.71
CA ALA A 337 28.28 -17.67 18.18
C ALA A 337 28.11 -16.42 19.07
N GLY A 338 27.53 -16.55 20.28
CA GLY A 338 27.29 -15.42 21.19
C GLY A 338 26.23 -14.41 20.72
N ILE A 339 25.43 -14.76 19.71
CA ILE A 339 24.33 -13.93 19.21
C ILE A 339 23.13 -14.06 20.17
N PRO A 340 22.50 -12.94 20.59
CA PRO A 340 21.29 -12.97 21.41
C PRO A 340 20.18 -13.82 20.78
N VAL A 341 19.65 -14.78 21.56
CA VAL A 341 18.56 -15.66 21.14
C VAL A 341 17.39 -15.53 22.11
N GLU A 342 16.20 -15.24 21.58
CA GLU A 342 14.95 -15.15 22.35
C GLU A 342 13.82 -15.95 21.68
N THR A 343 12.88 -16.44 22.49
CA THR A 343 11.89 -17.43 22.05
C THR A 343 10.50 -17.08 22.55
N PHE A 344 9.54 -16.95 21.63
CA PHE A 344 8.20 -16.42 21.89
C PHE A 344 7.15 -17.45 21.44
N LYS A 345 6.62 -18.28 22.33
CA LYS A 345 5.56 -19.22 21.92
C LYS A 345 4.24 -18.47 21.93
N ARG A 346 3.44 -18.53 20.86
CA ARG A 346 2.12 -17.86 20.80
C ARG A 346 1.19 -18.25 21.96
N LYS A 347 1.33 -19.44 22.55
CA LYS A 347 0.54 -19.89 23.72
C LYS A 347 0.83 -19.11 25.00
N ASP A 348 1.98 -18.45 25.09
CA ASP A 348 2.44 -17.74 26.29
C ASP A 348 1.86 -16.31 26.39
N TYR A 349 1.02 -15.92 25.41
CA TYR A 349 0.41 -14.59 25.28
C TYR A 349 -1.12 -14.71 25.12
N PRO A 350 -1.92 -13.73 25.58
CA PRO A 350 -3.38 -13.81 25.47
C PRO A 350 -3.83 -13.80 23.99
N ASP A 351 -3.44 -12.77 23.25
CA ASP A 351 -3.82 -12.55 21.85
C ASP A 351 -2.60 -12.49 20.90
N ARG A 352 -2.87 -12.22 19.62
CA ARG A 352 -1.84 -12.09 18.58
C ARG A 352 -1.07 -10.78 18.70
N ASP A 353 -1.73 -9.68 19.07
CA ASP A 353 -1.13 -8.35 19.16
C ASP A 353 -0.14 -8.28 20.33
N ALA A 354 -0.41 -8.96 21.45
CA ALA A 354 0.51 -9.09 22.59
C ALA A 354 1.75 -9.93 22.24
N PHE A 355 1.56 -11.05 21.52
CA PHE A 355 2.65 -11.88 21.00
C PHE A 355 3.55 -11.10 20.02
N GLU A 356 2.95 -10.41 19.06
CA GLU A 356 3.68 -9.62 18.06
C GLU A 356 4.33 -8.37 18.69
N ALA A 357 3.70 -7.72 19.68
CA ALA A 357 4.30 -6.62 20.43
C ALA A 357 5.52 -7.05 21.28
N ALA A 358 5.51 -8.27 21.81
CA ALA A 358 6.66 -8.81 22.56
C ALA A 358 7.87 -9.04 21.64
N MET A 359 7.64 -9.57 20.42
CA MET A 359 8.68 -9.68 19.39
C MET A 359 9.18 -8.30 18.93
N ASP A 360 8.27 -7.34 18.71
CA ASP A 360 8.61 -5.97 18.29
C ASP A 360 9.48 -5.25 19.32
N ALA A 361 9.15 -5.39 20.60
CA ALA A 361 9.94 -4.84 21.71
C ALA A 361 11.34 -5.46 21.78
N SER A 362 11.47 -6.77 21.52
CA SER A 362 12.76 -7.46 21.46
C SER A 362 13.62 -6.97 20.28
N LEU A 363 13.06 -6.93 19.07
CA LEU A 363 13.74 -6.42 17.88
C LEU A 363 14.24 -4.97 18.08
N ARG A 364 13.40 -4.11 18.68
CA ARG A 364 13.79 -2.71 18.98
C ARG A 364 14.85 -2.60 20.06
N ARG A 365 14.84 -3.46 21.09
CA ARG A 365 15.86 -3.50 22.15
C ARG A 365 17.24 -3.92 21.63
N HIS A 366 17.30 -4.68 20.54
CA HIS A 366 18.55 -5.05 19.86
C HIS A 366 18.93 -4.09 18.71
N ASP A 367 18.29 -2.91 18.64
CA ASP A 367 18.42 -1.89 17.59
C ASP A 367 18.37 -2.48 16.16
N VAL A 368 17.48 -3.45 15.91
CA VAL A 368 17.32 -4.06 14.57
C VAL A 368 16.89 -3.00 13.55
N THR A 369 17.53 -3.00 12.39
CA THR A 369 17.22 -2.14 11.24
C THR A 369 16.61 -2.90 10.06
N LEU A 370 16.82 -4.22 9.98
CA LEU A 370 16.23 -5.10 8.97
C LEU A 370 15.80 -6.44 9.59
N VAL A 371 14.53 -6.80 9.44
CA VAL A 371 13.99 -8.09 9.89
C VAL A 371 14.04 -9.10 8.75
N CYS A 372 14.63 -10.28 9.00
CA CYS A 372 14.80 -11.34 8.02
C CYS A 372 13.99 -12.59 8.43
N LEU A 373 12.93 -12.93 7.70
CA LEU A 373 12.19 -14.17 7.90
C LEU A 373 12.91 -15.33 7.19
N ALA A 374 13.57 -16.20 7.96
CA ALA A 374 14.42 -17.27 7.48
C ALA A 374 13.77 -18.64 7.74
N GLY A 375 12.62 -18.88 7.11
CA GLY A 375 11.76 -20.03 7.42
C GLY A 375 10.97 -19.84 8.71
N PHE A 376 10.29 -18.69 8.84
CA PHE A 376 9.40 -18.37 9.96
C PHE A 376 7.96 -18.75 9.62
N MET A 377 7.47 -19.86 10.17
CA MET A 377 6.23 -20.54 9.77
C MET A 377 4.97 -19.90 10.39
N ARG A 378 4.96 -18.57 10.52
CA ARG A 378 3.92 -17.79 11.21
C ARG A 378 3.61 -16.53 10.42
N ILE A 379 2.38 -16.41 9.92
CA ILE A 379 1.90 -15.17 9.27
C ILE A 379 1.92 -14.05 10.32
N LEU A 380 2.57 -12.93 10.00
CA LEU A 380 2.65 -11.74 10.85
C LEU A 380 1.48 -10.79 10.60
N GLY A 381 1.04 -10.05 11.62
CA GLY A 381 -0.09 -9.14 11.52
C GLY A 381 0.26 -7.85 10.78
N ALA A 382 -0.74 -7.28 10.08
CA ALA A 382 -0.59 -6.00 9.40
C ALA A 382 -0.09 -4.87 10.33
N ARG A 383 -0.44 -4.94 11.64
CA ARG A 383 0.04 -4.01 12.68
C ARG A 383 1.54 -4.15 12.94
N PHE A 384 2.06 -5.37 12.99
CA PHE A 384 3.49 -5.66 13.17
C PHE A 384 4.28 -5.24 11.92
N ILE A 385 3.81 -5.65 10.73
CA ILE A 385 4.43 -5.32 9.44
C ILE A 385 4.49 -3.80 9.22
N ALA A 386 3.42 -3.06 9.56
CA ALA A 386 3.41 -1.60 9.52
C ALA A 386 4.35 -0.91 10.52
N GLY A 387 4.86 -1.64 11.52
CA GLY A 387 5.92 -1.20 12.44
C GLY A 387 7.34 -1.31 11.86
N TRP A 388 7.49 -1.98 10.71
CA TRP A 388 8.75 -2.25 10.00
C TRP A 388 8.67 -1.91 8.49
N PRO A 389 8.22 -0.68 8.13
CA PRO A 389 7.94 -0.32 6.73
C PRO A 389 9.22 -0.35 5.88
N GLN A 390 9.25 -1.21 4.86
CA GLN A 390 10.42 -1.46 4.00
C GLN A 390 11.67 -1.95 4.78
N ALA A 391 11.46 -2.47 6.00
CA ALA A 391 12.50 -2.95 6.91
C ALA A 391 12.28 -4.43 7.31
N MET A 392 11.58 -5.19 6.46
CA MET A 392 11.33 -6.62 6.65
C MET A 392 11.32 -7.34 5.30
N ILE A 393 12.10 -8.42 5.19
CA ILE A 393 12.18 -9.29 4.02
C ILE A 393 11.96 -10.76 4.38
N ASN A 394 11.44 -11.52 3.43
CA ASN A 394 11.27 -12.97 3.51
C ASN A 394 11.98 -13.62 2.31
N ILE A 395 12.48 -14.84 2.51
CA ILE A 395 12.80 -15.73 1.39
C ILE A 395 11.72 -16.80 1.26
N HIS A 396 11.24 -16.98 0.03
CA HIS A 396 10.11 -17.86 -0.28
C HIS A 396 10.51 -18.92 -1.32
N PRO A 397 10.18 -20.21 -1.10
CA PRO A 397 10.60 -21.34 -1.95
C PRO A 397 9.79 -21.47 -3.25
N SER A 398 9.53 -20.35 -3.95
CA SER A 398 8.99 -20.35 -5.31
C SER A 398 9.47 -19.13 -6.12
N LEU A 399 9.20 -19.14 -7.43
CA LEU A 399 9.25 -17.95 -8.29
C LEU A 399 7.95 -17.15 -8.16
N LEU A 400 7.88 -16.23 -7.20
CA LEU A 400 6.73 -15.35 -7.01
C LEU A 400 6.44 -14.52 -8.27
N PRO A 401 5.16 -14.29 -8.65
CA PRO A 401 3.95 -14.54 -7.86
C PRO A 401 3.41 -16.00 -7.89
N SER A 402 4.06 -16.92 -8.59
CA SER A 402 3.64 -18.34 -8.67
C SER A 402 3.82 -19.07 -7.33
N PHE A 403 2.97 -20.04 -7.04
CA PHE A 403 3.07 -20.92 -5.86
C PHE A 403 3.31 -20.19 -4.52
N LYS A 404 2.43 -19.23 -4.19
CA LYS A 404 2.35 -18.63 -2.84
C LYS A 404 1.95 -19.66 -1.78
N GLY A 405 2.31 -19.41 -0.53
CA GLY A 405 2.00 -20.27 0.61
C GLY A 405 2.85 -21.54 0.67
N LEU A 406 2.28 -22.62 1.22
CA LEU A 406 3.01 -23.85 1.51
C LEU A 406 3.12 -24.80 0.31
N ASP A 407 3.94 -25.84 0.50
CA ASP A 407 4.04 -27.04 -0.36
C ASP A 407 4.38 -26.74 -1.83
N THR A 408 5.15 -25.67 -2.04
CA THR A 408 5.48 -25.06 -3.33
C THR A 408 6.13 -26.05 -4.31
N HIS A 409 7.04 -26.91 -3.83
CA HIS A 409 7.75 -27.88 -4.67
C HIS A 409 6.83 -29.00 -5.17
N ALA A 410 5.97 -29.55 -4.31
CA ALA A 410 4.99 -30.56 -4.71
C ALA A 410 4.00 -30.00 -5.73
N ARG A 411 3.50 -28.77 -5.48
CA ARG A 411 2.59 -28.06 -6.38
C ARG A 411 3.24 -27.65 -7.71
N ALA A 412 4.55 -27.41 -7.74
CA ALA A 412 5.28 -27.16 -8.98
C ALA A 412 5.38 -28.42 -9.86
N LEU A 413 5.62 -29.58 -9.24
CA LEU A 413 5.65 -30.88 -9.93
C LEU A 413 4.24 -31.26 -10.43
N GLU A 414 3.22 -31.11 -9.60
CA GLU A 414 1.80 -31.32 -9.97
C GLU A 414 1.37 -30.42 -11.15
N ALA A 415 1.83 -29.17 -11.17
CA ALA A 415 1.57 -28.22 -12.26
C ALA A 415 2.46 -28.43 -13.51
N GLY A 416 3.39 -29.38 -13.50
CA GLY A 416 4.26 -29.71 -14.64
C GLY A 416 5.18 -28.57 -15.12
N VAL A 417 5.50 -27.60 -14.25
CA VAL A 417 6.33 -26.45 -14.67
C VAL A 417 7.79 -26.87 -14.89
N ARG A 418 8.41 -26.43 -15.99
CA ARG A 418 9.83 -26.76 -16.30
C ARG A 418 10.85 -25.93 -15.50
N PHE A 419 10.40 -24.89 -14.80
CA PHE A 419 11.23 -23.99 -14.00
C PHE A 419 10.55 -23.69 -12.67
N HIS A 420 11.34 -23.75 -11.59
CA HIS A 420 10.96 -23.35 -10.24
C HIS A 420 12.10 -22.53 -9.63
N GLY A 421 12.13 -22.29 -8.32
CA GLY A 421 13.18 -21.47 -7.72
C GLY A 421 12.79 -20.88 -6.37
N CYS A 422 13.48 -19.82 -5.98
CA CYS A 422 13.16 -19.03 -4.79
C CYS A 422 13.14 -17.52 -5.09
N SER A 423 12.45 -16.77 -4.23
CA SER A 423 12.29 -15.31 -4.33
C SER A 423 12.58 -14.66 -2.98
N VAL A 424 13.39 -13.61 -2.98
CA VAL A 424 13.50 -12.71 -1.82
C VAL A 424 12.64 -11.49 -2.09
N HIS A 425 11.74 -11.18 -1.15
CA HIS A 425 10.78 -10.07 -1.28
C HIS A 425 10.63 -9.32 0.03
N PHE A 426 10.23 -8.05 -0.05
CA PHE A 426 9.75 -7.30 1.12
C PHE A 426 8.46 -7.94 1.65
N VAL A 427 8.24 -7.89 2.96
CA VAL A 427 7.01 -8.44 3.57
C VAL A 427 5.86 -7.42 3.52
N THR A 428 4.70 -7.89 3.07
CA THR A 428 3.42 -7.16 3.01
C THR A 428 2.38 -7.83 3.91
N PRO A 429 1.32 -7.12 4.33
CA PRO A 429 0.14 -7.73 4.96
C PRO A 429 -0.48 -8.85 4.11
N GLU A 430 -0.42 -8.70 2.79
CA GLU A 430 -0.83 -9.67 1.77
C GLU A 430 0.25 -10.76 1.64
N LEU A 431 -0.17 -12.03 1.76
CA LEU A 431 0.73 -13.19 1.74
C LEU A 431 1.52 -13.25 0.41
N ASP A 432 2.84 -13.35 0.57
CA ASP A 432 3.86 -13.49 -0.49
C ASP A 432 3.65 -12.55 -1.68
N ASP A 433 3.19 -11.31 -1.41
CA ASP A 433 2.88 -10.32 -2.45
C ASP A 433 3.81 -9.09 -2.49
N GLY A 434 4.77 -8.95 -1.58
CA GLY A 434 5.57 -7.73 -1.55
C GLY A 434 6.52 -7.55 -2.74
N PRO A 435 7.07 -6.33 -2.93
CA PRO A 435 8.06 -6.07 -3.97
C PRO A 435 9.24 -7.04 -3.90
N ILE A 436 9.53 -7.70 -5.02
CA ILE A 436 10.60 -8.68 -5.16
C ILE A 436 11.94 -7.94 -5.29
N LEU A 437 12.95 -8.38 -4.52
CA LEU A 437 14.33 -7.88 -4.58
C LEU A 437 15.11 -8.62 -5.68
N ALA A 438 15.07 -9.95 -5.63
CA ALA A 438 15.69 -10.84 -6.59
C ALA A 438 15.04 -12.23 -6.56
N GLN A 439 15.29 -13.03 -7.59
CA GLN A 439 14.84 -14.42 -7.73
C GLN A 439 15.98 -15.27 -8.28
N ALA A 440 16.02 -16.54 -7.89
CA ALA A 440 16.94 -17.52 -8.45
C ALA A 440 16.12 -18.67 -9.05
N VAL A 441 16.42 -19.04 -10.30
CA VAL A 441 15.68 -20.03 -11.07
C VAL A 441 16.44 -21.35 -11.08
N VAL A 442 15.75 -22.45 -10.83
CA VAL A 442 16.26 -23.82 -11.02
C VAL A 442 15.41 -24.55 -12.06
N PRO A 443 15.98 -25.45 -12.86
CA PRO A 443 15.20 -26.35 -13.70
C PRO A 443 14.42 -27.34 -12.82
N VAL A 444 13.26 -27.77 -13.32
CA VAL A 444 12.56 -28.97 -12.86
C VAL A 444 12.88 -30.09 -13.84
N LEU A 445 13.38 -31.20 -13.31
CA LEU A 445 13.79 -32.38 -14.07
C LEU A 445 12.64 -33.39 -14.14
N ASP A 446 12.65 -34.25 -15.16
CA ASP A 446 11.56 -35.20 -15.41
C ASP A 446 11.51 -36.34 -14.36
N ASP A 447 12.55 -36.48 -13.53
CA ASP A 447 12.70 -37.42 -12.42
C ASP A 447 12.63 -36.76 -11.03
N ASP A 448 12.27 -35.47 -10.93
CA ASP A 448 12.26 -34.77 -9.64
C ASP A 448 11.18 -35.26 -8.67
N THR A 449 11.61 -35.48 -7.43
CA THR A 449 10.75 -35.55 -6.25
C THR A 449 10.62 -34.18 -5.61
N ALA A 450 9.62 -33.99 -4.75
CA ALA A 450 9.48 -32.74 -3.99
C ALA A 450 10.74 -32.43 -3.14
N ASP A 451 11.40 -33.46 -2.59
CA ASP A 451 12.63 -33.32 -1.80
C ASP A 451 13.88 -33.00 -2.66
N SER A 452 14.03 -33.59 -3.85
CA SER A 452 15.15 -33.27 -4.74
C SER A 452 15.04 -31.86 -5.31
N LEU A 453 13.81 -31.44 -5.66
CA LEU A 453 13.53 -30.06 -6.06
C LEU A 453 13.74 -29.08 -4.89
N ALA A 454 13.28 -29.43 -3.68
CA ALA A 454 13.51 -28.63 -2.47
C ALA A 454 15.01 -28.45 -2.18
N ALA A 455 15.81 -29.51 -2.27
CA ALA A 455 17.25 -29.43 -2.09
C ALA A 455 17.94 -28.52 -3.11
N ARG A 456 17.50 -28.56 -4.38
CA ARG A 456 18.00 -27.68 -5.45
C ARG A 456 17.62 -26.21 -5.23
N VAL A 457 16.38 -25.94 -4.82
CA VAL A 457 15.93 -24.58 -4.46
C VAL A 457 16.67 -24.06 -3.22
N LEU A 458 16.86 -24.89 -2.18
CA LEU A 458 17.52 -24.49 -0.94
C LEU A 458 18.98 -24.10 -1.13
N ALA A 459 19.70 -24.71 -2.08
CA ALA A 459 21.04 -24.29 -2.46
C ALA A 459 21.05 -22.85 -3.02
N GLU A 460 20.06 -22.51 -3.85
CA GLU A 460 19.88 -21.15 -4.35
C GLU A 460 19.37 -20.18 -3.26
N GLU A 461 18.55 -20.63 -2.30
CA GLU A 461 18.16 -19.79 -1.15
C GLU A 461 19.37 -19.33 -0.33
N HIS A 462 20.28 -20.25 -0.02
CA HIS A 462 21.51 -19.95 0.72
C HIS A 462 22.43 -18.96 -0.03
N ARG A 463 22.36 -18.91 -1.37
CA ARG A 463 23.11 -17.96 -2.21
C ARG A 463 22.39 -16.61 -2.32
N LEU A 464 21.09 -16.63 -2.58
CA LEU A 464 20.28 -15.47 -2.89
C LEU A 464 19.99 -14.60 -1.66
N TYR A 465 19.76 -15.21 -0.49
CA TYR A 465 19.32 -14.45 0.68
C TYR A 465 20.40 -13.50 1.22
N PRO A 466 21.66 -13.94 1.42
CA PRO A 466 22.71 -13.04 1.88
C PRO A 466 23.12 -12.02 0.81
N ALA A 467 23.00 -12.36 -0.48
CA ALA A 467 23.21 -11.40 -1.57
C ALA A 467 22.20 -10.24 -1.50
N CYS A 468 20.91 -10.54 -1.30
CA CYS A 468 19.88 -9.52 -1.12
C CYS A 468 20.13 -8.64 0.11
N VAL A 469 20.52 -9.22 1.24
CA VAL A 469 20.83 -8.47 2.46
C VAL A 469 22.05 -7.56 2.26
N ARG A 470 23.11 -8.06 1.60
CA ARG A 470 24.31 -7.26 1.27
C ARG A 470 23.98 -6.10 0.33
N ALA A 471 23.07 -6.30 -0.61
CA ALA A 471 22.61 -5.24 -1.51
C ALA A 471 21.72 -4.20 -0.79
N LEU A 472 20.89 -4.61 0.17
CA LEU A 472 20.09 -3.68 1.00
C LEU A 472 20.95 -2.83 1.93
N ALA A 473 22.09 -3.36 2.39
CA ALA A 473 23.07 -2.65 3.21
C ALA A 473 23.86 -1.56 2.44
N GLN A 474 23.67 -1.46 1.13
CA GLN A 474 24.25 -0.42 0.28
C GLN A 474 23.23 0.70 0.01
N ASP A 475 23.69 1.95 0.04
CA ASP A 475 22.89 3.12 -0.35
C ASP A 475 22.51 3.08 -1.83
N GLY A 476 21.29 3.52 -2.16
CA GLY A 476 20.89 3.86 -3.55
C GLY A 476 19.65 3.17 -4.09
N TRP A 477 19.15 2.13 -3.41
CA TRP A 477 17.91 1.45 -3.81
C TRP A 477 16.65 2.25 -3.47
N ARG A 478 15.55 2.02 -4.22
CA ARG A 478 14.21 2.57 -3.95
C ARG A 478 13.11 1.66 -4.47
N ILE A 479 11.94 1.69 -3.83
CA ILE A 479 10.73 0.97 -4.29
C ILE A 479 9.88 1.91 -5.17
N GLN A 480 9.46 1.44 -6.35
CA GLN A 480 8.52 2.14 -7.24
C GLN A 480 7.41 1.18 -7.69
N GLY A 481 6.28 1.22 -6.98
CA GLY A 481 5.21 0.24 -7.14
C GLY A 481 5.66 -1.14 -6.64
N ARG A 482 5.45 -2.18 -7.44
CA ARG A 482 5.92 -3.55 -7.14
C ARG A 482 7.40 -3.81 -7.44
N ARG A 483 8.13 -2.83 -7.99
CA ARG A 483 9.55 -2.98 -8.37
C ARG A 483 10.49 -2.35 -7.35
N VAL A 484 11.53 -3.09 -6.97
CA VAL A 484 12.74 -2.52 -6.37
C VAL A 484 13.65 -2.04 -7.51
N LEU A 485 14.26 -0.87 -7.37
CA LEU A 485 15.14 -0.23 -8.36
C LEU A 485 16.44 0.20 -7.68
N GLY A 486 17.57 0.16 -8.38
CA GLY A 486 18.88 0.56 -7.82
C GLY A 486 19.49 -0.48 -6.86
N LEU A 487 18.90 -1.66 -6.76
CA LEU A 487 19.47 -2.84 -6.09
C LEU A 487 20.19 -3.70 -7.15
N ALA A 488 21.36 -4.25 -6.80
CA ALA A 488 22.07 -5.23 -7.62
C ALA A 488 22.39 -6.46 -6.74
N VAL A 489 21.99 -7.65 -7.21
CA VAL A 489 22.02 -8.93 -6.48
C VAL A 489 22.53 -10.03 -7.42
#